data_AF-A0A9E5JSX6-F1
#
_entry.id   AF-A0A9E5JSX6-F1
#
_cell.length_a   1.000
_cell.length_b   1.000
_cell.length_c   1.000
_cell.angle_alpha   90.00
_cell.angle_beta   90.00
_cell.angle_gamma   90.00
#
_symmetry.space_group_name_H-M   'P 1'
#
loop_
_entity.id
_entity.type
_entity.pdbx_description
1 polymer ?
#
loop_
_entity_poly.entity_id
_entity_poly.type
_entity_poly.pdbx_seq_one_letter_code
_entity_poly.pdbx_strand_id
1 'polypeptide(L)'
;MPTVRARHMLTETDDLARALDDAAAAWPELRGDRPALLRRLVQAGHATLEVRGGAREIVRTAAGAATGSYPRDALAALRTEWPE
;
A
#
# COMPACT_ATOMS: atom_id res chain seq x y z
N MET A 1 -5.24 30.08 18.83
CA MET A 1 -5.86 28.86 18.29
C MET A 1 -4.92 27.69 18.53
N PRO A 2 -5.15 26.85 19.55
CA PRO A 2 -4.37 25.63 19.71
C PRO A 2 -4.84 24.64 18.65
N THR A 3 -3.98 24.30 17.70
CA THR A 3 -4.27 23.24 16.73
C THR A 3 -4.34 21.91 17.48
N VAL A 4 -5.44 21.17 17.34
CA VAL A 4 -5.69 19.86 18.01
C VAL A 4 -4.62 18.81 17.67
N ARG A 5 -3.83 19.02 16.62
CA ARG A 5 -2.78 18.11 16.17
C ARG A 5 -1.39 18.70 16.41
N ALA A 6 -0.43 17.80 16.65
CA ALA A 6 0.98 18.14 16.84
C ALA A 6 1.56 18.79 15.59
N ARG A 7 2.46 19.76 15.78
CA ARG A 7 3.22 20.39 14.70
C ARG A 7 4.54 19.66 14.53
N HIS A 8 4.79 19.14 13.33
CA HIS A 8 6.06 18.52 12.98
C HIS A 8 6.93 19.54 12.24
N MET A 9 8.02 19.98 12.88
CA MET A 9 9.02 20.81 12.22
C MET A 9 10.04 19.88 11.57
N LEU A 10 10.32 20.12 10.28
CA LEU A 10 11.24 19.33 9.49
C LEU A 10 12.26 20.28 8.86
N THR A 11 13.54 19.93 9.00
CA THR A 11 14.61 20.58 8.26
C THR A 11 14.76 19.88 6.92
N GLU A 12 14.79 20.64 5.84
CA GLU A 12 15.00 20.09 4.51
C GLU A 12 16.45 19.62 4.37
N THR A 13 16.62 18.31 4.22
CA THR A 13 17.90 17.69 3.84
C THR A 13 17.99 17.60 2.33
N ASP A 14 19.19 17.37 1.79
CA ASP A 14 19.38 17.20 0.33
C ASP A 14 18.49 16.09 -0.25
N ASP A 15 18.30 14.99 0.50
CA ASP A 15 17.43 13.90 0.09
C ASP A 15 15.95 14.32 0.05
N LEU A 16 15.51 15.10 1.04
CA LEU A 16 14.15 15.63 1.07
C LEU A 16 13.94 16.67 -0.03
N ALA A 17 14.96 17.48 -0.33
CA ALA A 17 14.91 18.44 -1.42
C ALA A 17 14.72 17.75 -2.78
N ARG A 18 15.51 16.71 -3.06
CA ARG A 18 15.35 15.92 -4.29
C ARG A 18 13.96 15.27 -4.38
N ALA A 19 13.48 14.69 -3.28
CA ALA A 19 12.14 14.08 -3.25
C ALA A 19 11.02 15.11 -3.52
N LEU A 20 11.16 16.34 -3.02
CA LEU A 20 10.21 17.43 -3.28
C LEU A 20 10.30 17.94 -4.73
N ASP A 21 11.47 17.94 -5.32
CA ASP A 21 11.65 18.32 -6.73
C ASP A 21 11.04 17.28 -7.67
N ASP A 22 11.25 15.99 -7.38
CA ASP A 22 10.59 14.88 -8.09
C ASP A 22 9.05 14.96 -7.92
N ALA A 23 8.58 15.27 -6.71
CA ALA A 23 7.16 15.49 -6.46
C ALA A 23 6.61 16.68 -7.26
N ALA A 24 7.39 17.76 -7.42
CA ALA A 24 6.99 18.91 -8.23
C ALA A 24 6.96 18.61 -9.73
N ALA A 25 7.71 17.60 -10.19
CA ALA A 25 7.60 17.07 -11.55
C ALA A 25 6.32 16.23 -11.71
N ALA A 26 6.00 15.40 -10.72
CA ALA A 26 4.82 14.52 -10.73
C ALA A 26 3.48 15.26 -10.50
N TRP A 27 3.49 16.35 -9.73
CA TRP A 27 2.32 17.20 -9.45
C TRP A 27 2.62 18.67 -9.79
N PRO A 28 2.62 19.04 -11.10
CA PRO A 28 2.94 20.39 -11.55
C PRO A 28 2.06 21.48 -10.95
N GLU A 29 0.82 21.16 -10.59
CA GLU A 29 -0.15 22.07 -9.97
C GLU A 29 0.25 22.50 -8.55
N LEU A 30 1.14 21.76 -7.89
CA LEU A 30 1.69 22.09 -6.56
C LEU A 30 3.11 22.67 -6.64
N ARG A 31 3.63 22.89 -7.87
CA ARG A 31 4.99 23.40 -8.07
C ARG A 31 5.15 24.77 -7.43
N GLY A 32 6.11 24.88 -6.52
CA GLY A 32 6.36 26.10 -5.75
C GLY A 32 5.77 26.09 -4.33
N ASP A 33 4.89 25.14 -3.99
CA ASP A 33 4.39 24.93 -2.64
C ASP A 33 5.00 23.64 -2.05
N ARG A 34 6.24 23.76 -1.53
CA ARG A 34 6.95 22.64 -0.88
C ARG A 34 6.14 22.01 0.26
N PRO A 35 5.47 22.77 1.15
CA PRO A 35 4.58 22.19 2.16
C PRO A 35 3.39 21.39 1.58
N ALA A 36 2.79 21.80 0.47
CA ALA A 36 1.76 21.01 -0.21
C ALA A 36 2.31 19.73 -0.81
N LEU A 37 3.48 19.80 -1.46
CA LEU A 37 4.17 18.63 -2.01
C LEU A 37 4.51 17.62 -0.92
N LEU A 38 5.00 18.08 0.23
CA LEU A 38 5.28 17.20 1.38
C LEU A 38 4.01 16.50 1.89
N ARG A 39 2.91 17.24 2.03
CA ARG A 39 1.61 16.64 2.40
C ARG A 39 1.16 15.60 1.39
N ARG A 40 1.32 15.88 0.09
CA ARG A 40 0.96 14.97 -1.00
C ARG A 40 1.81 13.70 -0.98
N LEU A 41 3.11 13.81 -0.75
CA LEU A 41 4.03 12.68 -0.59
C LEU A 41 3.64 11.80 0.59
N VAL A 42 3.33 12.37 1.75
CA VAL A 42 2.89 11.60 2.92
C VAL A 42 1.59 10.85 2.64
N GLN A 43 0.63 11.46 1.94
CA GLN A 43 -0.61 10.80 1.54
C GLN A 43 -0.36 9.64 0.57
N ALA A 44 0.48 9.86 -0.44
CA ALA A 44 0.86 8.82 -1.40
C ALA A 44 1.59 7.66 -0.72
N GLY A 45 2.51 7.97 0.20
CA GLY A 45 3.21 6.98 1.03
C GLY A 45 2.22 6.18 1.89
N HIS A 46 1.30 6.84 2.59
CA HIS A 46 0.28 6.17 3.41
C HIS A 46 -0.59 5.22 2.58
N ALA A 47 -1.04 5.63 1.40
CA ALA A 47 -1.83 4.76 0.51
C ALA A 47 -1.07 3.47 0.13
N THR A 48 0.26 3.55 -0.03
CA THR A 48 1.08 2.35 -0.31
C THR A 48 1.18 1.40 0.88
N LEU A 49 1.07 1.92 2.11
CA LEU A 49 1.06 1.11 3.33
C LEU A 49 -0.28 0.39 3.53
N GLU A 50 -1.39 1.08 3.27
CA GLU A 50 -2.75 0.50 3.33
C GLU A 50 -2.90 -0.67 2.35
N VAL A 51 -2.40 -0.53 1.12
CA VAL A 51 -2.44 -1.61 0.12
C VAL A 51 -1.65 -2.85 0.59
N ARG A 52 -0.51 -2.67 1.27
CA ARG A 52 0.26 -3.78 1.84
C ARG A 52 -0.43 -4.43 3.04
N GLY A 53 -1.13 -3.64 3.86
CA GLY A 53 -1.94 -4.14 4.97
C GLY A 53 -3.11 -5.00 4.47
N GLY A 54 -3.88 -4.47 3.51
CA GLY A 54 -5.03 -5.14 2.93
C GLY A 54 -4.69 -6.47 2.27
N ALA A 55 -3.62 -6.55 1.47
CA ALA A 55 -3.24 -7.81 0.82
C ALA A 55 -2.87 -8.92 1.81
N ARG A 56 -2.07 -8.59 2.85
CA ARG A 56 -1.73 -9.57 3.90
C ARG A 56 -2.95 -9.97 4.72
N GLU A 57 -3.85 -9.04 4.99
CA GLU A 57 -5.06 -9.31 5.75
C GLU A 57 -6.06 -10.15 4.96
N ILE A 58 -6.28 -9.86 3.69
CA ILE A 58 -7.06 -10.69 2.77
C ILE A 58 -6.49 -12.10 2.70
N VAL A 59 -5.17 -12.25 2.55
CA VAL A 59 -4.52 -13.56 2.53
C VAL A 59 -4.71 -14.28 3.87
N ARG A 60 -4.56 -13.60 5.01
CA ARG A 60 -4.79 -14.21 6.34
C ARG A 60 -6.25 -14.63 6.55
N THR A 61 -7.21 -13.81 6.13
CA THR A 61 -8.64 -14.12 6.26
C THR A 61 -9.08 -15.24 5.33
N ALA A 62 -8.52 -15.29 4.10
CA ALA A 62 -8.82 -16.34 3.14
C ALA A 62 -8.03 -17.64 3.41
N ALA A 63 -6.89 -17.56 4.10
CA ALA A 63 -6.07 -18.72 4.43
C ALA A 63 -6.86 -19.71 5.29
N GLY A 64 -6.99 -20.93 4.77
CA GLY A 64 -7.70 -22.00 5.46
C GLY A 64 -9.23 -21.96 5.32
N ALA A 65 -9.82 -20.94 4.69
CA ALA A 65 -11.27 -20.84 4.47
C ALA A 65 -11.82 -21.99 3.60
N ALA A 66 -10.98 -22.59 2.75
CA ALA A 66 -11.33 -23.75 1.92
C ALA A 66 -10.80 -25.09 2.49
N THR A 67 -10.34 -25.12 3.74
CA THR A 67 -9.83 -26.35 4.36
C THR A 67 -10.98 -27.36 4.50
N GLY A 68 -10.82 -28.53 3.89
CA GLY A 68 -11.85 -29.57 3.86
C GLY A 68 -12.89 -29.43 2.75
N SER A 69 -12.81 -28.38 1.91
CA SER A 69 -13.68 -28.26 0.72
C SER A 69 -13.42 -29.36 -0.32
N TYR A 70 -12.22 -29.94 -0.29
CA TYR A 70 -11.88 -31.12 -1.08
C TYR A 70 -11.50 -32.27 -0.15
N PRO A 71 -12.01 -33.49 -0.40
CA PRO A 71 -11.53 -34.68 0.29
C PRO A 71 -10.05 -34.92 -0.02
N ARG A 72 -9.35 -35.64 0.86
CA ARG A 72 -7.89 -35.82 0.79
C ARG A 72 -7.40 -36.42 -0.53
N ASP A 73 -8.26 -37.18 -1.20
CA ASP A 73 -8.03 -37.89 -2.45
C ASP A 73 -8.68 -37.20 -3.67
N ALA A 74 -9.23 -35.99 -3.52
CA ALA A 74 -9.96 -35.29 -4.57
C ALA A 74 -9.19 -35.18 -5.89
N LEU A 75 -7.88 -34.93 -5.83
CA LEU A 75 -7.02 -34.85 -7.02
C LEU A 75 -6.87 -36.19 -7.74
N ALA A 76 -6.80 -37.30 -6.99
CA ALA A 76 -6.72 -38.63 -7.56
C ALA A 76 -8.06 -39.05 -8.19
N ALA A 77 -9.17 -38.73 -7.53
CA ALA A 77 -10.51 -38.92 -8.07
C ALA A 77 -10.71 -38.14 -9.39
N LEU A 78 -10.35 -36.85 -9.41
CA LEU A 78 -10.47 -36.01 -10.61
C LEU A 78 -9.68 -36.53 -11.80
N ARG A 79 -8.47 -37.06 -11.56
CA ARG A 79 -7.62 -37.64 -12.60
C ARG A 79 -8.14 -38.97 -13.15
N THR A 80 -8.95 -39.68 -12.36
CA THR A 80 -9.57 -40.94 -12.80
C THR A 80 -10.77 -40.68 -13.72
N GLU A 81 -11.44 -39.53 -13.56
CA GLU A 81 -12.59 -39.13 -14.39
C GLU A 81 -12.20 -38.65 -15.79
N TRP A 82 -10.93 -38.29 -16.01
CA TRP A 82 -10.38 -37.88 -17.31
C TRP A 82 -9.14 -38.71 -17.65
N PRO A 83 -9.33 -40.00 -18.02
CA PRO A 83 -8.26 -40.76 -18.63
C PRO A 83 -8.03 -40.22 -20.04
N GLU A 84 -6.92 -39.49 -20.18
CA GLU A 84 -6.31 -38.96 -21.43
C GLU A 84 -7.17 -38.09 -22.36
#